data_AF-M6RFC5-F1
#
_entry.id   AF-M6RFC5-F1
#
_cell.length_a   1.000
_cell.length_b   1.000
_cell.length_c   1.000
_cell.angle_alpha   90.00
_cell.angle_beta   90.00
_cell.angle_gamma   90.00
#
_symmetry.space_group_name_H-M   'P 1'
#
loop_
_entity.id
_entity.type
_entity.pdbx_description
1 polymer ?
#
loop_
_entity_poly.entity_id
_entity_poly.type
_entity_poly.pdbx_seq_one_letter_code
_entity_poly.pdbx_strand_id
1 'polypeptide(L)'
;MIRDLAVISMNLVKQEFRTKVEETAKQKAEEALLDILLPFPGENKHGSGQITGFATSSTLADEEDRKTHFLETREFMRKKLKTGKLDDQEVELDLPNPSVSQVPMLQVFGAGNLDDLDNQLQNVLGDILPKKNKKRKLKIPEALKALEESEAEKLLDPDKVQREALRRVEEMGIIFLDEIDKIAGREGKSGADVSREGVQRDLLPIVEGATVNTKIGPVKTDHILFIAAGAFHMTKPSDLIPELQGRFPIRVELEKLSREDFEKILTAPRSSLTRQYEALLSTDGIQLEFSLDGIQEIAR
;
A
#
# COMPACT_ATOMS: atom_id res chain seq x y z
N MET A 1 -11.94 -4.12 -11.58
CA MET A 1 -10.74 -4.47 -12.38
C MET A 1 -9.84 -3.27 -12.65
N ILE A 2 -10.13 -2.36 -13.59
CA ILE A 2 -9.21 -1.24 -13.93
C ILE A 2 -8.94 -0.33 -12.73
N ARG A 3 -9.98 0.02 -11.97
CA ARG A 3 -9.85 0.80 -10.74
C ARG A 3 -8.99 0.09 -9.70
N ASP A 4 -9.10 -1.23 -9.59
CA ASP A 4 -8.34 -2.03 -8.63
C ASP A 4 -6.86 -2.11 -9.05
N LEU A 5 -6.60 -2.34 -10.35
CA LEU A 5 -5.26 -2.29 -10.92
C LEU A 5 -4.59 -0.92 -10.68
N ALA A 6 -5.35 0.17 -10.81
CA ALA A 6 -4.87 1.52 -10.52
C ALA A 6 -4.51 1.71 -9.03
N VAL A 7 -5.31 1.17 -8.11
CA VAL A 7 -4.99 1.19 -6.67
C VAL A 7 -3.75 0.35 -6.36
N ILE A 8 -3.63 -0.84 -6.95
CA ILE A 8 -2.45 -1.71 -6.79
C ILE A 8 -1.19 -0.99 -7.29
N SER A 9 -1.25 -0.38 -8.47
CA SER A 9 -0.13 0.40 -9.03
C SER A 9 0.25 1.58 -8.13
N MET A 10 -0.73 2.33 -7.63
CA MET A 10 -0.49 3.43 -6.69
C MET A 10 0.26 2.96 -5.43
N ASN A 11 -0.16 1.84 -4.84
CA ASN A 11 0.49 1.27 -3.66
C ASN A 11 1.92 0.80 -3.97
N LEU A 12 2.13 0.13 -5.11
CA LEU A 12 3.46 -0.31 -5.57
C LEU A 12 4.41 0.86 -5.76
N VAL A 13 3.98 1.91 -6.46
CA VAL A 13 4.78 3.11 -6.70
C VAL A 13 5.04 3.85 -5.39
N LYS A 14 4.03 4.03 -4.52
CA LYS A 14 4.20 4.67 -3.21
C LYS A 14 5.23 3.92 -2.37
N GLN A 15 5.17 2.59 -2.34
CA GLN A 15 6.13 1.76 -1.61
C GLN A 15 7.54 1.91 -2.18
N GLU A 16 7.72 1.85 -3.49
CA GLU A 16 9.04 2.01 -4.13
C GLU A 16 9.64 3.40 -3.87
N PHE A 17 8.83 4.46 -3.96
CA PHE A 17 9.29 5.82 -3.68
C PHE A 17 9.62 6.00 -2.20
N ARG A 18 8.85 5.38 -1.29
CA ARG A 18 9.13 5.38 0.14
C ARG A 18 10.49 4.74 0.44
N THR A 19 10.80 3.59 -0.18
CA THR A 19 12.13 2.96 -0.04
C THR A 19 13.26 3.85 -0.56
N LYS A 20 13.03 4.62 -1.64
CA LYS A 20 14.06 5.55 -2.16
C LYS A 20 14.37 6.72 -1.22
N VAL A 21 13.42 7.13 -0.39
CA VAL A 21 13.57 8.24 0.56
C VAL A 21 13.80 7.77 2.01
N GLU A 22 13.93 6.48 2.24
CA GLU A 22 14.01 5.89 3.59
C GLU A 22 15.22 6.41 4.38
N GLU A 23 16.40 6.43 3.77
CA GLU A 23 17.63 6.95 4.40
C GLU A 23 17.55 8.44 4.73
N THR A 24 17.00 9.24 3.82
CA THR A 24 16.85 10.69 4.04
C THR A 24 15.76 11.00 5.04
N ALA A 25 14.67 10.23 5.05
CA ALA A 25 13.61 10.30 6.05
C ALA A 25 14.14 9.96 7.44
N LYS A 26 15.00 8.94 7.56
CA LYS A 26 15.65 8.56 8.82
C LYS A 26 16.52 9.68 9.40
N GLN A 27 17.34 10.30 8.57
CA GLN A 27 18.16 11.44 8.99
C GLN A 27 17.30 12.62 9.46
N LYS A 28 16.24 12.96 8.72
CA LYS A 28 15.31 14.03 9.12
C LYS A 28 14.51 13.70 10.37
N ALA A 29 14.14 12.44 10.56
CA ALA A 29 13.45 11.98 11.75
C ALA A 29 14.34 12.08 13.00
N GLU A 30 15.63 11.70 12.88
CA GLU A 30 16.61 11.93 13.95
C GLU A 30 16.74 13.42 14.29
N GLU A 31 16.80 14.29 13.29
CA GLU A 31 16.89 15.74 13.51
C GLU A 31 15.63 16.32 14.17
N ALA A 32 14.45 15.93 13.70
CA ALA A 32 13.17 16.35 14.27
C ALA A 32 13.02 15.88 15.73
N LEU A 33 13.47 14.65 16.03
CA LEU A 33 13.46 14.12 17.39
C LEU A 33 14.41 14.91 18.31
N LEU A 34 15.60 15.27 17.81
CA LEU A 34 16.54 16.12 18.54
C LEU A 34 15.97 17.52 18.78
N ASP A 35 15.24 18.09 17.83
CA ASP A 35 14.58 19.40 17.99
C ASP A 35 13.48 19.37 19.07
N ILE A 36 12.79 18.23 19.22
CA ILE A 36 11.79 18.02 20.29
C ILE A 36 12.46 17.87 21.66
N LEU A 37 13.58 17.12 21.72
CA LEU A 37 14.32 16.90 22.97
C LEU A 37 15.08 18.16 23.43
N LEU A 38 15.57 18.96 22.49
CA LEU A 38 16.40 20.15 22.71
C LEU A 38 15.91 21.30 21.82
N PRO A 39 14.78 21.94 22.16
CA PRO A 39 14.33 23.12 21.43
C PRO A 39 15.35 24.25 21.57
N PHE A 40 15.60 24.99 20.49
CA PHE A 40 16.50 26.15 20.54
C PHE A 40 15.91 27.22 21.47
N PRO A 41 16.69 27.78 22.42
CA PRO A 41 16.21 28.83 23.30
C PRO A 41 15.81 30.08 22.50
N GLY A 42 14.50 30.35 22.39
CA GLY A 42 13.95 31.55 21.73
C GLY A 42 12.98 31.29 20.57
N GLU A 43 12.92 30.07 20.02
CA GLU A 43 11.89 29.71 19.03
C GLU A 43 10.61 29.17 19.71
N ASN A 44 9.83 30.06 20.33
CA ASN A 44 8.45 29.73 20.68
C ASN A 44 7.58 29.73 19.41
N LYS A 45 7.42 28.57 18.75
CA LYS A 45 6.45 28.39 17.64
C LYS A 45 5.00 28.20 18.10
N HIS A 46 4.75 28.14 19.42
CA HIS A 46 3.41 28.02 19.99
C HIS A 46 3.09 29.26 20.83
N GLY A 47 2.30 30.17 20.26
CA GLY A 47 1.76 31.30 21.00
C GLY A 47 0.76 30.83 22.06
N SER A 48 1.10 30.99 23.33
CA SER A 48 0.26 31.58 24.39
C SER A 48 0.89 31.34 25.76
N GLY A 49 1.14 32.43 26.48
CA GLY A 49 1.63 32.39 27.87
C GLY A 49 2.62 33.51 28.13
N GLN A 50 2.12 34.64 28.63
CA GLN A 50 2.92 35.71 29.24
C GLN A 50 4.01 35.12 30.14
N ILE A 51 5.26 35.48 29.89
CA ILE A 51 6.28 35.52 30.94
C ILE A 51 6.89 36.93 30.92
N THR A 52 6.44 37.70 31.91
CA THR A 52 7.09 38.90 32.44
C THR A 52 8.51 38.56 32.90
N GLY A 53 9.52 39.29 32.42
CA GLY A 53 10.83 39.35 33.09
C GLY A 53 12.03 39.60 32.18
N PHE A 54 12.55 40.83 32.25
CA PHE A 54 13.94 41.21 31.95
C PHE A 54 14.49 40.93 30.53
N ALA A 55 14.31 41.91 29.64
CA ALA A 55 15.14 42.04 28.45
C ALA A 55 16.52 42.62 28.84
N THR A 56 17.47 41.75 29.16
CA THR A 56 18.90 42.10 29.07
C THR A 56 19.26 42.17 27.59
N SER A 57 19.87 43.29 27.19
CA SER A 57 20.48 43.47 25.87
C SER A 57 21.58 42.43 25.65
N SER A 58 21.27 41.36 24.93
CA SER A 58 22.26 40.38 24.48
C SER A 58 23.13 41.00 23.38
N THR A 59 24.44 40.97 23.56
CA THR A 59 25.41 41.36 22.53
C THR A 59 25.48 40.29 21.44
N LEU A 60 25.92 40.63 20.22
CA LEU A 60 26.11 39.65 19.13
C LEU A 60 27.10 38.53 19.50
N ALA A 61 28.04 38.80 20.43
CA ALA A 61 29.01 37.82 20.94
C ALA A 61 28.35 36.77 21.86
N ASP A 62 27.40 37.18 22.71
CA ASP A 62 26.64 36.26 23.58
C ASP A 62 25.74 35.30 22.78
N GLU A 63 25.33 35.70 21.56
CA GLU A 63 24.57 34.86 20.64
C GLU A 63 25.43 33.81 19.95
N GLU A 64 26.67 34.14 19.57
CA GLU A 64 27.60 33.17 18.96
C GLU A 64 28.00 32.08 19.95
N ASP A 65 28.38 32.45 21.18
CA ASP A 65 28.74 31.49 22.23
C ASP A 65 27.56 30.61 22.67
N ARG A 66 26.33 31.12 22.61
CA ARG A 66 25.12 30.29 22.84
C ARG A 66 24.88 29.30 21.71
N LYS A 67 25.09 29.71 20.46
CA LYS A 67 24.90 28.83 19.30
C LYS A 67 25.92 27.69 19.29
N THR A 68 27.18 27.97 19.61
CA THR A 68 28.22 26.93 19.70
C THR A 68 27.90 25.90 20.77
N HIS A 69 27.54 26.32 21.98
CA HIS A 69 27.18 25.40 23.05
C HIS A 69 25.92 24.56 22.74
N PHE A 70 24.93 25.17 22.09
CA PHE A 70 23.73 24.44 21.62
C PHE A 70 24.08 23.35 20.61
N LEU A 71 24.93 23.66 19.62
CA LEU A 71 25.38 22.70 18.61
C LEU A 71 26.18 21.54 19.24
N GLU A 72 27.06 21.83 20.20
CA GLU A 72 27.81 20.81 20.93
C GLU A 72 26.87 19.88 21.73
N THR A 73 25.86 20.44 22.40
CA THR A 73 24.86 19.68 23.15
C THR A 73 24.02 18.79 22.21
N ARG A 74 23.67 19.30 21.03
CA ARG A 74 22.94 18.56 19.99
C ARG A 74 23.76 17.37 19.45
N GLU A 75 25.05 17.56 19.19
CA GLU A 75 25.95 16.48 18.77
C GLU A 75 26.11 15.40 19.84
N PHE A 76 26.26 15.81 21.10
CA PHE A 76 26.34 14.87 22.22
C PHE A 76 25.06 14.03 22.36
N MET A 77 23.90 14.66 22.17
CA MET A 77 22.60 13.99 22.28
C MET A 77 22.33 13.08 21.08
N ARG A 78 22.79 13.46 19.88
CA ARG A 78 22.81 12.55 18.71
C ARG A 78 23.61 11.28 18.99
N LYS A 79 24.78 11.38 19.62
CA LYS A 79 25.57 10.20 20.03
C LYS A 79 24.84 9.34 21.07
N LYS A 80 24.15 9.96 22.02
CA LYS A 80 23.33 9.23 23.01
C LYS A 80 22.15 8.50 22.38
N LEU A 81 21.48 9.12 21.41
CA LEU A 81 20.40 8.51 20.64
C LEU A 81 20.90 7.27 19.89
N LYS A 82 22.03 7.39 19.18
CA LYS A 82 22.64 6.26 18.44
C LYS A 82 23.14 5.12 19.33
N THR A 83 23.43 5.40 20.60
CA THR A 83 23.87 4.39 21.57
C THR A 83 22.73 3.78 22.39
N GLY A 84 21.47 4.12 22.10
CA GLY A 84 20.29 3.59 22.79
C GLY A 84 20.13 4.06 24.24
N LYS A 85 20.90 5.06 24.68
CA LYS A 85 20.90 5.52 26.08
C LYS A 85 19.66 6.32 26.47
N LEU A 86 18.80 6.63 25.50
CA LEU A 86 17.60 7.44 25.70
C LEU A 86 16.31 6.63 25.45
N ASP A 87 16.41 5.33 25.18
CA ASP A 87 15.27 4.50 24.74
C ASP A 87 14.09 4.47 25.73
N ASP A 88 14.38 4.64 27.03
CA ASP A 88 13.38 4.69 28.11
C ASP A 88 12.71 6.06 28.26
N GLN A 89 13.21 7.11 27.61
CA GLN A 89 12.60 8.43 27.68
C GLN A 89 11.34 8.51 26.81
N GLU A 90 10.36 9.26 27.30
CA GLU A 90 9.11 9.52 26.59
C GLU A 90 9.14 10.92 25.98
N VAL A 91 8.59 11.04 24.77
CA VAL A 91 8.41 12.29 24.05
C VAL A 91 6.95 12.46 23.65
N GLU A 92 6.46 13.69 23.69
CA GLU A 92 5.14 14.04 23.17
C GLU A 92 5.24 14.40 21.69
N LEU A 93 4.52 13.64 20.85
CA LEU A 93 4.44 13.88 19.42
C LEU A 93 3.02 14.28 19.02
N ASP A 94 2.93 15.32 18.18
CA ASP A 94 1.74 15.68 17.43
C ASP A 94 1.70 14.85 16.14
N LEU A 95 1.28 13.59 16.26
CA LEU A 95 1.11 12.73 15.09
C LEU A 95 -0.25 13.00 14.43
N PRO A 96 -0.30 13.06 13.09
CA PRO A 96 -1.56 13.05 12.37
C PRO A 96 -2.30 11.77 12.73
N ASN A 97 -3.55 11.90 13.15
CA ASN A 97 -4.37 10.74 13.49
C ASN A 97 -4.51 9.88 12.21
N PRO A 98 -4.19 8.58 12.23
CA PRO A 98 -4.65 7.70 11.16
C PRO A 98 -6.17 7.88 11.14
N SER A 99 -6.65 8.25 9.96
CA SER A 99 -7.98 8.75 9.68
C SER A 99 -9.06 8.16 10.59
N VAL A 100 -9.93 9.06 11.06
CA VAL A 100 -11.27 8.75 11.59
C VAL A 100 -12.10 8.16 10.44
N SER A 101 -11.70 6.99 9.96
CA SER A 101 -12.38 6.13 8.99
C SER A 101 -12.70 4.76 9.61
N GLN A 102 -12.48 4.62 10.92
CA GLN A 102 -12.75 3.42 11.71
C GLN A 102 -13.63 3.70 12.95
N VAL A 103 -14.49 4.71 12.89
CA VAL A 103 -15.65 4.70 13.80
C VAL A 103 -16.67 3.78 13.15
N PRO A 104 -17.06 2.65 13.76
CA PRO A 104 -18.23 1.91 13.32
C PRO A 104 -19.41 2.85 13.57
N MET A 105 -19.87 3.53 12.52
CA MET A 105 -21.14 4.26 12.58
C MET A 105 -22.19 3.24 12.99
N LEU A 106 -22.87 3.58 14.08
CA LEU A 106 -23.95 2.85 14.70
C LEU A 106 -24.86 2.28 13.61
N GLN A 107 -24.79 0.96 13.46
CA GLN A 107 -25.50 0.15 12.50
C GLN A 107 -26.97 0.04 12.91
N VAL A 108 -27.69 1.16 13.02
CA VAL A 108 -29.13 1.15 13.32
C VAL A 108 -29.81 2.29 12.57
N PHE A 109 -30.76 1.89 11.72
CA PHE A 109 -31.80 2.66 11.02
C PHE A 109 -31.53 3.08 9.55
N GLY A 110 -32.07 2.27 8.63
CA GLY A 110 -33.06 2.81 7.68
C GLY A 110 -32.68 2.89 6.20
N ALA A 111 -32.96 1.81 5.47
CA ALA A 111 -33.48 1.76 4.09
C ALA A 111 -33.10 2.88 3.07
N GLY A 112 -32.29 2.48 2.08
CA GLY A 112 -32.50 2.80 0.66
C GLY A 112 -31.93 4.13 0.13
N ASN A 113 -30.90 4.01 -0.72
CA ASN A 113 -30.50 4.97 -1.76
C ASN A 113 -30.05 6.37 -1.30
N LEU A 114 -29.22 6.46 -0.26
CA LEU A 114 -28.56 7.71 0.15
C LEU A 114 -27.03 7.63 0.31
N ASP A 115 -26.43 6.48 0.00
CA ASP A 115 -25.00 6.20 0.27
C ASP A 115 -24.03 7.06 -0.56
N ASP A 116 -24.36 7.44 -1.79
CA ASP A 116 -23.46 8.25 -2.63
C ASP A 116 -23.44 9.73 -2.22
N LEU A 117 -24.54 10.26 -1.68
CA LEU A 117 -24.62 11.65 -1.24
C LEU A 117 -23.96 11.84 0.14
N ASP A 118 -24.09 10.86 1.03
CA ASP A 118 -23.48 10.89 2.37
C ASP A 118 -21.95 10.81 2.29
N ASN A 119 -21.42 10.01 1.35
CA ASN A 119 -19.99 9.93 1.07
C ASN A 119 -19.43 11.24 0.46
N GLN A 120 -20.18 11.92 -0.41
CA GLN A 120 -19.76 13.24 -0.91
C GLN A 120 -19.84 14.34 0.16
N LEU A 121 -20.86 14.32 1.03
CA LEU A 121 -21.00 15.28 2.13
C LEU A 121 -19.92 15.08 3.21
N GLN A 122 -19.57 13.83 3.55
CA GLN A 122 -18.48 13.55 4.50
C GLN A 122 -17.11 14.03 3.98
N ASN A 123 -16.82 13.86 2.69
CA ASN A 123 -15.56 14.32 2.11
C ASN A 123 -15.44 15.86 2.13
N VAL A 124 -16.55 16.57 1.88
CA VAL A 124 -16.57 18.05 1.96
C VAL A 124 -16.53 18.55 3.41
N LEU A 125 -17.16 17.84 4.37
CA LEU A 125 -17.08 18.18 5.80
C LEU A 125 -15.71 17.87 6.41
N GLY A 126 -15.04 16.81 5.94
CA GLY A 126 -13.73 16.38 6.38
C GLY A 126 -12.60 17.35 6.03
N ASP A 127 -12.75 18.09 4.92
CA ASP A 127 -11.79 19.13 4.51
C ASP A 127 -12.01 20.47 5.23
N ILE A 128 -13.19 20.71 5.83
CA ILE A 128 -13.52 21.95 6.56
C ILE A 128 -13.16 21.87 8.05
N LEU A 129 -13.13 20.67 8.65
CA LEU A 129 -12.64 20.49 10.01
C LEU A 129 -11.11 20.32 10.04
N PRO A 130 -10.36 21.15 10.79
CA PRO A 130 -8.93 20.94 10.95
C PRO A 130 -8.71 19.57 11.58
N LYS A 131 -7.93 18.71 10.91
CA LYS A 131 -7.48 17.42 11.45
C LYS A 131 -6.82 17.70 12.80
N LYS A 132 -7.53 17.41 13.89
CA LYS A 132 -7.01 17.61 15.25
C LYS A 132 -5.92 16.56 15.46
N ASN A 133 -4.66 16.99 15.36
CA ASN A 133 -3.53 16.20 15.84
C ASN A 133 -3.75 15.94 17.33
N LYS A 134 -3.61 14.67 17.75
CA LYS A 134 -3.69 14.30 19.15
C LYS A 134 -2.27 14.09 19.65
N LYS A 135 -1.88 14.85 20.67
CA LYS A 135 -0.63 14.63 21.39
C LYS A 135 -0.61 13.22 21.96
N ARG A 136 0.38 12.43 21.55
CA ARG A 136 0.63 11.09 22.07
C ARG A 136 2.01 11.06 22.72
N LYS A 137 2.06 10.52 23.94
CA LYS A 137 3.33 10.16 24.60
C LYS A 137 3.78 8.82 24.06
N LEU A 138 4.99 8.79 23.52
CA LEU A 138 5.62 7.61 22.94
C LEU A 138 7.05 7.50 23.47
N LYS A 139 7.55 6.29 23.62
CA LYS A 139 8.98 6.06 23.89
C LYS A 139 9.81 6.47 22.68
N ILE A 140 11.06 6.85 22.90
CA ILE A 140 11.98 7.27 21.81
C ILE A 140 12.03 6.29 20.62
N PRO A 141 12.11 4.97 20.78
CA PRO A 141 12.16 4.04 19.64
C PRO A 141 10.86 4.04 18.81
N GLU A 142 9.70 4.17 19.45
CA GLU A 142 8.41 4.25 18.77
C GLU A 142 8.19 5.61 18.14
N ALA A 143 8.61 6.67 18.83
CA ALA A 143 8.60 8.04 18.35
C ALA A 143 9.48 8.20 17.11
N LEU A 144 10.67 7.61 17.10
CA LEU A 144 11.58 7.63 15.97
C LEU A 144 10.96 6.95 14.75
N LYS A 145 10.39 5.74 14.90
CA LYS A 145 9.67 5.06 13.82
C LYS A 145 8.52 5.92 13.29
N ALA A 146 7.68 6.47 14.16
CA ALA A 146 6.55 7.30 13.73
C ALA A 146 7.01 8.58 12.99
N LEU A 147 8.10 9.20 13.43
CA LEU A 147 8.72 10.34 12.75
C LEU A 147 9.31 9.93 11.40
N GLU A 148 9.98 8.78 11.31
CA GLU A 148 10.48 8.24 10.04
C GLU A 148 9.35 8.06 9.03
N GLU A 149 8.21 7.50 9.44
CA GLU A 149 7.05 7.37 8.54
C GLU A 149 6.51 8.72 8.09
N SER A 150 6.41 9.68 9.03
CA SER A 150 5.89 11.02 8.74
C SER A 150 6.82 11.82 7.83
N GLU A 151 8.14 11.78 8.07
CA GLU A 151 9.13 12.45 7.24
C GLU A 151 9.25 11.81 5.87
N ALA A 152 9.14 10.47 5.78
CA ALA A 152 9.07 9.79 4.51
C ALA A 152 7.85 10.24 3.70
N GLU A 153 6.67 10.38 4.32
CA GLU A 153 5.47 10.83 3.63
C GLU A 153 5.56 12.30 3.15
N LYS A 154 6.20 13.19 3.94
CA LYS A 154 6.46 14.58 3.52
C LYS A 154 7.42 14.69 2.34
N LEU A 155 8.34 13.74 2.20
CA LEU A 155 9.29 13.67 1.10
C LEU A 155 8.68 13.14 -0.21
N LEU A 156 7.49 12.56 -0.16
CA LEU A 156 6.79 12.08 -1.35
C LEU A 156 6.11 13.24 -2.09
N ASP A 157 6.38 13.31 -3.39
CA ASP A 157 5.64 14.17 -4.32
C ASP A 157 4.40 13.39 -4.81
N PRO A 158 3.18 13.75 -4.34
CA PRO A 158 1.97 13.01 -4.69
C PRO A 158 1.67 13.04 -6.19
N ASP A 159 1.95 14.16 -6.87
CA ASP A 159 1.70 14.32 -8.30
C ASP A 159 2.65 13.45 -9.13
N LYS A 160 3.91 13.32 -8.68
CA LYS A 160 4.88 12.42 -9.31
C LYS A 160 4.52 10.96 -9.10
N VAL A 161 4.11 10.58 -7.90
CA VAL A 161 3.67 9.21 -7.59
C VAL A 161 2.42 8.86 -8.42
N GLN A 162 1.45 9.76 -8.49
CA GLN A 162 0.22 9.57 -9.27
C GLN A 162 0.50 9.41 -10.77
N ARG A 163 1.33 10.29 -11.36
CA ARG A 163 1.70 10.18 -12.78
C ARG A 163 2.41 8.87 -13.11
N GLU A 164 3.35 8.45 -12.26
CA GLU A 164 4.06 7.19 -12.47
C GLU A 164 3.14 5.98 -12.29
N ALA A 165 2.22 6.03 -11.32
CA ALA A 165 1.23 4.97 -11.11
C ALA A 165 0.31 4.82 -12.32
N LEU A 166 -0.21 5.92 -12.86
CA LEU A 166 -1.02 5.92 -14.09
C LEU A 166 -0.23 5.33 -15.26
N ARG A 167 1.00 5.81 -15.50
CA ARG A 167 1.86 5.32 -16.58
C ARG A 167 2.09 3.81 -16.50
N ARG A 168 2.36 3.27 -15.30
CA ARG A 168 2.57 1.83 -15.10
C ARG A 168 1.32 1.00 -15.36
N VAL A 169 0.14 1.51 -15.00
CA VAL A 169 -1.12 0.84 -15.31
C VAL A 169 -1.31 0.76 -16.82
N GLU A 170 -1.09 1.88 -17.52
CA GLU A 170 -1.30 1.96 -18.97
C GLU A 170 -0.26 1.13 -19.74
N GLU A 171 1.03 1.21 -19.39
CA GLU A 171 2.12 0.57 -20.16
C GLU A 171 2.46 -0.86 -19.72
N MET A 172 2.22 -1.21 -18.46
CA MET A 172 2.68 -2.47 -17.84
C MET A 172 1.57 -3.21 -17.09
N GLY A 173 0.33 -2.72 -17.16
CA GLY A 173 -0.81 -3.33 -16.50
C GLY A 173 -1.05 -4.75 -17.01
N ILE A 174 -1.28 -5.68 -16.09
CA ILE A 174 -1.69 -7.06 -16.42
C ILE A 174 -3.00 -7.34 -15.70
N ILE A 175 -3.98 -7.84 -16.45
CA ILE A 175 -5.28 -8.25 -15.93
C ILE A 175 -5.48 -9.73 -16.24
N PHE A 176 -5.66 -10.51 -15.17
CA PHE A 176 -6.00 -11.92 -15.26
C PHE A 176 -7.51 -12.11 -15.14
N LEU A 177 -8.14 -12.67 -16.17
CA LEU A 177 -9.55 -13.03 -16.22
C LEU A 177 -9.67 -14.53 -16.05
N ASP A 178 -9.93 -14.97 -14.83
CA ASP A 178 -10.15 -16.39 -14.56
C ASP A 178 -11.56 -16.83 -14.96
N GLU A 179 -11.73 -18.13 -15.18
CA GLU A 179 -13.01 -18.78 -15.50
C GLU A 179 -13.80 -18.13 -16.66
N ILE A 180 -13.12 -17.62 -17.70
CA ILE A 180 -13.77 -17.01 -18.87
C ILE A 180 -14.66 -18.01 -19.63
N ASP A 181 -14.43 -19.31 -19.45
CA ASP A 181 -15.24 -20.38 -20.03
C ASP A 181 -16.66 -20.44 -19.45
N LYS A 182 -16.90 -19.86 -18.26
CA LYS A 182 -18.24 -19.76 -17.64
C LYS A 182 -19.17 -18.77 -18.34
N ILE A 183 -18.59 -17.79 -19.02
CA ILE A 183 -19.36 -16.82 -19.81
C ILE A 183 -19.41 -17.17 -21.29
N ALA A 184 -18.66 -18.19 -21.74
CA ALA A 184 -18.72 -18.73 -23.09
C ALA A 184 -19.96 -19.62 -23.28
N GLY A 185 -20.56 -19.61 -24.48
CA GLY A 185 -21.68 -20.48 -24.81
C GLY A 185 -23.02 -19.79 -25.01
N ARG A 186 -23.89 -20.47 -25.78
CA ARG A 186 -25.32 -20.19 -25.93
C ARG A 186 -26.07 -21.45 -25.50
N GLU A 187 -26.94 -21.36 -24.50
CA GLU A 187 -27.72 -22.52 -24.04
C GLU A 187 -29.23 -22.27 -24.14
N GLY A 188 -29.85 -22.87 -25.16
CA GLY A 188 -31.29 -23.16 -25.20
C GLY A 188 -32.25 -21.99 -25.43
N LYS A 189 -33.37 -22.24 -26.11
CA LYS A 189 -34.42 -21.25 -26.47
C LYS A 189 -35.22 -20.65 -25.29
N SER A 190 -34.76 -20.75 -24.04
CA SER A 190 -35.58 -20.33 -22.90
C SER A 190 -34.76 -19.90 -21.67
N GLY A 191 -34.55 -18.59 -21.57
CA GLY A 191 -34.85 -17.88 -20.32
C GLY A 191 -33.74 -17.77 -19.27
N ALA A 192 -32.51 -17.43 -19.65
CA ALA A 192 -31.53 -16.74 -18.78
C ALA A 192 -30.38 -16.03 -19.55
N ASP A 193 -30.43 -16.02 -20.89
CA ASP A 193 -29.26 -15.89 -21.77
C ASP A 193 -28.63 -14.51 -21.87
N VAL A 194 -29.36 -13.45 -21.52
CA VAL A 194 -28.86 -12.07 -21.65
C VAL A 194 -27.67 -11.81 -20.73
N SER A 195 -27.54 -12.58 -19.64
CA SER A 195 -26.51 -12.33 -18.63
C SER A 195 -25.10 -12.76 -19.03
N ARG A 196 -24.91 -13.87 -19.76
CA ARG A 196 -23.55 -14.36 -20.10
C ARG A 196 -22.95 -13.61 -21.28
N GLU A 197 -23.70 -13.45 -22.36
CA GLU A 197 -23.29 -12.65 -23.53
C GLU A 197 -23.18 -11.16 -23.15
N GLY A 198 -24.05 -10.68 -22.24
CA GLY A 198 -23.97 -9.33 -21.68
C GLY A 198 -22.63 -9.05 -21.00
N VAL A 199 -22.14 -9.96 -20.15
CA VAL A 199 -20.83 -9.82 -19.49
C VAL A 199 -19.70 -9.76 -20.52
N GLN A 200 -19.73 -10.58 -21.57
CA GLN A 200 -18.73 -10.51 -22.64
C GLN A 200 -18.76 -9.15 -23.34
N ARG A 201 -19.95 -8.63 -23.66
CA ARG A 201 -20.11 -7.31 -24.29
C ARG A 201 -19.68 -6.16 -23.39
N ASP A 202 -19.89 -6.27 -22.08
CA ASP A 202 -19.45 -5.29 -21.10
C ASP A 202 -17.92 -5.31 -20.91
N LEU A 203 -17.29 -6.46 -21.13
CA LEU A 203 -15.82 -6.59 -21.13
C LEU A 203 -15.18 -6.03 -22.40
N LEU A 204 -15.88 -6.04 -23.55
CA LEU A 204 -15.31 -5.59 -24.82
C LEU A 204 -14.67 -4.21 -24.75
N PRO A 205 -15.35 -3.12 -24.31
CA PRO A 205 -14.73 -1.79 -24.28
C PRO A 205 -13.39 -1.75 -23.53
N ILE A 206 -13.27 -2.55 -22.47
CA ILE A 206 -12.07 -2.60 -21.64
C ILE A 206 -10.91 -3.32 -22.34
N VAL A 207 -11.21 -4.37 -23.12
CA VAL A 207 -10.20 -5.14 -23.86
C VAL A 207 -9.88 -4.48 -25.21
N GLU A 208 -10.82 -3.73 -25.80
CA GLU A 208 -10.63 -3.03 -27.08
C GLU A 208 -9.86 -1.71 -26.95
N GLY A 209 -9.91 -1.08 -25.77
CA GLY A 209 -9.36 0.24 -25.53
C GLY A 209 -10.45 1.24 -25.18
N ALA A 210 -10.60 1.51 -23.89
CA ALA A 210 -11.44 2.54 -23.32
C ALA A 210 -10.67 3.40 -22.30
N THR A 211 -11.16 4.62 -22.08
CA THR A 211 -10.74 5.47 -20.97
C THR A 211 -11.66 5.25 -19.78
N VAL A 212 -11.11 4.76 -18.67
CA VAL A 212 -11.85 4.48 -17.43
C VAL A 212 -11.43 5.48 -16.36
N ASN A 213 -12.40 6.18 -15.77
CA ASN A 213 -12.15 7.10 -14.66
C ASN A 213 -11.90 6.31 -13.36
N THR A 214 -10.75 6.56 -12.75
CA THR A 214 -10.33 6.00 -11.46
C THR A 214 -10.10 7.11 -10.44
N LYS A 215 -9.93 6.75 -9.16
CA LYS A 215 -9.63 7.72 -8.08
C LYS A 215 -8.31 8.47 -8.29
N ILE A 216 -7.38 7.89 -9.06
CA ILE A 216 -6.06 8.46 -9.31
C ILE A 216 -5.99 9.13 -10.70
N GLY A 217 -7.11 9.24 -11.42
CA GLY A 217 -7.17 9.86 -12.75
C GLY A 217 -7.77 8.94 -13.82
N PRO A 218 -7.95 9.46 -15.04
CA PRO A 218 -8.38 8.66 -16.19
C PRO A 218 -7.26 7.70 -16.60
N VAL A 219 -7.61 6.43 -16.85
CA VAL A 219 -6.69 5.38 -17.30
C VAL A 219 -7.13 4.88 -18.67
N LYS A 220 -6.20 4.85 -19.63
CA LYS A 220 -6.38 4.21 -20.93
C LYS A 220 -6.02 2.73 -20.87
N THR A 221 -6.83 1.90 -21.50
CA THR A 221 -6.69 0.42 -21.41
C THR A 221 -6.06 -0.21 -22.66
N ASP A 222 -5.71 0.60 -23.65
CA ASP A 222 -5.19 0.22 -24.98
C ASP A 222 -3.96 -0.70 -24.94
N HIS A 223 -3.11 -0.56 -23.90
CA HIS A 223 -1.84 -1.29 -23.78
C HIS A 223 -1.79 -2.22 -22.55
N ILE A 224 -2.93 -2.43 -21.88
CA ILE A 224 -3.02 -3.39 -20.79
C ILE A 224 -3.01 -4.81 -21.36
N LEU A 225 -2.17 -5.68 -20.79
CA LEU A 225 -2.13 -7.10 -21.14
C LEU A 225 -3.28 -7.83 -20.44
N PHE A 226 -4.15 -8.45 -21.22
CA PHE A 226 -5.20 -9.34 -20.72
C PHE A 226 -4.78 -10.80 -20.87
N ILE A 227 -4.84 -11.55 -19.79
CA ILE A 227 -4.65 -13.01 -19.77
C ILE A 227 -5.98 -13.60 -19.32
N ALA A 228 -6.63 -14.36 -20.20
CA ALA A 228 -7.85 -15.08 -19.85
C ALA A 228 -7.57 -16.57 -19.68
N ALA A 229 -8.14 -17.16 -18.63
CA ALA A 229 -8.02 -18.56 -18.31
C ALA A 229 -9.41 -19.18 -18.15
N GLY A 230 -9.50 -20.48 -18.41
CA GLY A 230 -10.72 -21.26 -18.29
C GLY A 230 -10.42 -22.73 -18.54
N ALA A 231 -11.23 -23.62 -17.95
CA ALA A 231 -11.04 -25.05 -18.12
C ALA A 231 -11.59 -25.56 -19.47
N PHE A 232 -12.61 -24.87 -20.00
CA PHE A 232 -13.23 -25.19 -21.30
C PHE A 232 -13.68 -26.66 -21.43
N HIS A 233 -14.22 -27.23 -20.34
CA HIS A 233 -14.70 -28.62 -20.33
C HIS A 233 -16.02 -28.80 -21.09
N MET A 234 -16.95 -27.86 -20.93
CA MET A 234 -18.30 -27.91 -21.52
C MET A 234 -18.49 -26.89 -22.66
N THR A 235 -17.57 -25.95 -22.78
CA THR A 235 -17.59 -24.84 -23.75
C THR A 235 -16.25 -24.81 -24.45
N LYS A 236 -16.21 -24.23 -25.64
CA LYS A 236 -14.98 -24.04 -26.42
C LYS A 236 -14.67 -22.55 -26.53
N PRO A 237 -13.40 -22.16 -26.75
CA PRO A 237 -13.06 -20.78 -27.05
C PRO A 237 -13.82 -20.20 -28.26
N SER A 238 -14.26 -21.06 -29.19
CA SER A 238 -15.13 -20.67 -30.33
C SER A 238 -16.53 -20.21 -29.92
N ASP A 239 -16.95 -20.49 -28.69
CA ASP A 239 -18.28 -20.17 -28.17
C ASP A 239 -18.33 -18.78 -27.50
N LEU A 240 -17.19 -18.07 -27.43
CA LEU A 240 -17.13 -16.64 -27.11
C LEU A 240 -17.63 -15.82 -28.31
N ILE A 241 -18.05 -14.58 -28.08
CA ILE A 241 -18.44 -13.69 -29.18
C ILE A 241 -17.25 -13.41 -30.12
N PRO A 242 -17.46 -13.29 -31.44
CA PRO A 242 -16.37 -13.11 -32.42
C PRO A 242 -15.44 -11.93 -32.10
N GLU A 243 -15.99 -10.84 -31.58
CA GLU A 243 -15.27 -9.63 -31.18
C GLU A 243 -14.24 -9.95 -30.08
N LEU A 244 -14.63 -10.71 -29.07
CA LEU A 244 -13.77 -11.07 -27.95
C LEU A 244 -12.71 -12.08 -28.38
N GLN A 245 -13.06 -13.04 -29.26
CA GLN A 245 -12.10 -13.97 -29.84
C GLN A 245 -10.98 -13.25 -30.60
N GLY A 246 -11.31 -12.18 -31.33
CA GLY A 246 -10.33 -11.37 -32.06
C GLY A 246 -9.31 -10.65 -31.15
N ARG A 247 -9.66 -10.44 -29.87
CA ARG A 247 -8.80 -9.80 -28.88
C ARG A 247 -7.93 -10.76 -28.07
N PHE A 248 -8.18 -12.07 -28.17
CA PHE A 248 -7.34 -13.13 -27.60
C PHE A 248 -6.71 -13.99 -28.72
N PRO A 249 -5.77 -13.44 -29.51
CA PRO A 249 -5.17 -14.14 -30.64
C PRO A 249 -4.20 -15.25 -30.23
N ILE A 250 -3.52 -15.08 -29.09
CA ILE A 250 -2.60 -16.07 -28.55
C ILE A 250 -3.39 -17.08 -27.73
N ARG A 251 -3.29 -18.35 -28.11
CA ARG A 251 -3.92 -19.47 -27.40
C ARG A 251 -2.84 -20.46 -26.97
N VAL A 252 -2.91 -20.87 -25.72
CA VAL A 252 -2.03 -21.87 -25.13
C VAL A 252 -2.88 -22.82 -24.31
N GLU A 253 -2.57 -24.11 -24.40
CA GLU A 253 -3.19 -25.15 -23.59
C GLU A 253 -2.15 -25.63 -22.58
N LEU A 254 -2.54 -25.72 -21.31
CA LEU A 254 -1.68 -26.22 -20.25
C LEU A 254 -1.95 -27.71 -20.05
N GLU A 255 -0.89 -28.46 -19.78
CA GLU A 255 -0.97 -29.90 -19.53
C GLU A 255 -1.42 -30.19 -18.09
N LYS A 256 -2.02 -31.37 -17.89
CA LYS A 256 -2.34 -31.85 -16.54
C LYS A 256 -1.05 -32.19 -15.81
N LEU A 257 -1.01 -31.90 -14.51
CA LEU A 257 0.13 -32.22 -13.66
C LEU A 257 0.26 -33.74 -13.49
N SER A 258 1.48 -34.24 -13.67
CA SER A 258 1.87 -35.61 -13.36
C SER A 258 2.31 -35.76 -11.89
N ARG A 259 2.54 -37.01 -11.45
CA ARG A 259 3.12 -37.28 -10.12
C ARG A 259 4.50 -36.64 -9.98
N GLU A 260 5.31 -36.75 -11.03
CA GLU A 260 6.65 -36.17 -11.08
C GLU A 260 6.61 -34.64 -10.98
N ASP A 261 5.54 -34.00 -11.48
CA ASP A 261 5.36 -32.56 -11.35
C ASP A 261 4.98 -32.16 -9.92
N PHE A 262 4.17 -32.96 -9.22
CA PHE A 262 3.88 -32.71 -7.80
C PHE A 262 5.14 -32.81 -6.93
N GLU A 263 6.00 -33.80 -7.17
CA GLU A 263 7.29 -33.91 -6.48
C GLU A 263 8.15 -32.65 -6.69
N LYS A 264 8.19 -32.14 -7.93
CA LYS A 264 8.88 -30.88 -8.25
C LYS A 264 8.23 -29.67 -7.58
N ILE A 265 6.90 -29.56 -7.59
CA ILE A 265 6.17 -28.46 -6.94
C ILE A 265 6.45 -28.42 -5.43
N LEU A 266 6.60 -29.59 -4.81
CA LEU A 266 6.91 -29.69 -3.38
C LEU A 266 8.36 -29.31 -3.05
N THR A 267 9.30 -29.29 -4.00
CA THR A 267 10.74 -29.15 -3.69
C THR A 267 11.45 -28.01 -4.42
N ALA A 268 11.12 -27.76 -5.69
CA ALA A 268 11.84 -26.83 -6.55
C ALA A 268 11.46 -25.36 -6.31
N PRO A 269 10.17 -24.96 -6.20
CA PRO A 269 9.79 -23.59 -5.95
C PRO A 269 10.48 -23.01 -4.70
N ARG A 270 10.94 -21.75 -4.79
CA ARG A 270 11.65 -21.09 -3.68
C ARG A 270 10.85 -21.14 -2.37
N SER A 271 9.54 -20.96 -2.48
CA SER A 271 8.58 -21.04 -1.38
C SER A 271 7.67 -22.26 -1.54
N SER A 272 8.24 -23.45 -1.74
CA SER A 272 7.46 -24.69 -1.79
C SER A 272 6.82 -25.00 -0.43
N LEU A 273 5.77 -25.81 -0.41
CA LEU A 273 5.04 -26.15 0.82
C LEU A 273 5.95 -26.79 1.87
N THR A 274 6.84 -27.70 1.48
CA THR A 274 7.80 -28.36 2.40
C THR A 274 8.67 -27.32 3.10
N ARG A 275 9.32 -26.42 2.34
CA ARG A 275 10.16 -25.33 2.89
C ARG A 275 9.37 -24.38 3.79
N GLN A 276 8.11 -24.09 3.44
CA GLN A 276 7.25 -23.28 4.30
C GLN A 276 7.00 -23.97 5.64
N TYR A 277 6.70 -25.28 5.65
CA TYR A 277 6.49 -26.04 6.90
C TYR A 277 7.77 -26.20 7.72
N GLU A 278 8.91 -26.44 7.08
CA GLU A 278 10.22 -26.46 7.75
C GLU A 278 10.50 -25.12 8.46
N ALA A 279 10.29 -24.00 7.76
CA ALA A 279 10.49 -22.67 8.32
C ALA A 279 9.50 -22.37 9.47
N LEU A 280 8.22 -22.71 9.29
CA LEU A 280 7.19 -22.49 10.31
C LEU A 280 7.52 -23.26 11.61
N LEU A 281 7.81 -24.56 11.52
CA LEU A 281 8.11 -25.39 12.69
C LEU A 281 9.46 -25.05 13.33
N SER A 282 10.42 -24.54 12.55
CA SER A 282 11.69 -24.05 13.09
C SER A 282 11.51 -22.88 14.07
N THR A 283 10.42 -22.12 13.94
CA THR A 283 10.06 -21.03 14.85
C THR A 283 9.75 -21.55 16.26
N ASP A 284 9.21 -22.76 16.36
CA ASP A 284 8.95 -23.46 17.63
C ASP A 284 10.13 -24.34 18.07
N GLY A 285 11.28 -24.21 17.39
CA GLY A 285 12.49 -25.00 17.66
C GLY A 285 12.43 -26.44 17.16
N ILE A 286 11.43 -26.80 16.33
CA ILE A 286 11.30 -28.13 15.75
C ILE A 286 12.00 -28.16 14.39
N GLN A 287 13.01 -29.02 14.26
CA GLN A 287 13.65 -29.30 12.97
C GLN A 287 12.84 -30.38 12.25
N LEU A 288 12.21 -30.00 11.14
CA LEU A 288 11.54 -30.92 10.23
C LEU A 288 12.43 -31.13 9.01
N GLU A 289 12.54 -32.38 8.56
CA GLU A 289 13.22 -32.75 7.32
C GLU A 289 12.31 -33.71 6.54
N PHE A 290 12.01 -33.37 5.29
CA PHE A 290 11.25 -34.25 4.41
C PHE A 290 12.20 -35.20 3.67
N SER A 291 12.16 -36.48 4.02
CA SER A 291 12.83 -37.54 3.24
C SER A 291 12.29 -37.60 1.81
N LEU A 292 13.14 -38.01 0.85
CA LEU A 292 12.74 -38.11 -0.56
C LEU A 292 11.54 -39.05 -0.73
N ASP A 293 11.58 -40.23 -0.11
CA ASP A 293 10.52 -41.23 -0.14
C ASP A 293 9.20 -40.66 0.43
N GLY A 294 9.29 -39.84 1.48
CA GLY A 294 8.13 -39.16 2.06
C GLY A 294 7.50 -38.15 1.09
N ILE A 295 8.33 -37.39 0.35
CA ILE A 295 7.82 -36.46 -0.67
C ILE A 295 7.14 -37.21 -1.82
N GLN A 296 7.73 -38.33 -2.24
CA GLN A 296 7.15 -39.18 -3.29
C GLN A 296 5.81 -39.78 -2.88
N GLU A 297 5.64 -40.12 -1.60
CA GLU A 297 4.36 -40.64 -1.09
C GLU A 297 3.32 -39.53 -0.91
N ILE A 298 3.72 -38.29 -0.55
CA ILE A 298 2.82 -37.13 -0.54
C ILE A 298 2.35 -36.77 -1.96
N ALA A 299 3.23 -36.91 -2.96
CA ALA A 299 2.94 -36.60 -4.35
C ALA A 299 2.10 -37.67 -5.08
N ARG A 300 1.90 -38.84 -4.45
CA ARG A 300 1.18 -39.98 -5.01
C ARG A 300 -0.34 -39.79 -4.99
#